data_AF-A0A329RN97-F1
#
_entry.id   AF-A0A329RN97-F1
#
_cell.length_a   1.000
_cell.length_b   1.000
_cell.length_c   1.000
_cell.angle_alpha   90.00
_cell.angle_beta   90.00
_cell.angle_gamma   90.00
#
_symmetry.space_group_name_H-M   'P 1'
#
loop_
_entity.id
_entity.type
_entity.pdbx_description
1 polymer ?
#
loop_
_entity_poly.entity_id
_entity_poly.type
_entity_poly.pdbx_seq_one_letter_code
_entity_poly.pdbx_strand_id
1 'polypeptide(L)'
;MDVLLNNRSPVGQLPSKSRVLNTNPEQVLEALVSMGRPLWRSMEQGSTLEGKQRELNKFAASKLLFGVDAKAAKSYEDRTLHGVASLLCRVGLRPHASDPMATRLVADFMSVLHYVTYKNDAQITSYTSDPILTFGASYMWYQLDSPALESHILQQFQVILLKGVVDTGNMGQIAARIFLLLAIDATIMGSEVRENAEARKEFVFTGQFCKVPHFVKKLVGAKPEIREDKSAAHLETRNLYSHWLSS
;
A
#
# COMPACT_ATOMS: atom_id res chain seq x y z
N MET A 1 28.37 -19.13 -28.70
CA MET A 1 28.58 -17.71 -28.38
C MET A 1 28.23 -17.53 -26.91
N ASP A 2 29.25 -17.61 -26.06
CA ASP A 2 29.09 -17.45 -24.62
C ASP A 2 29.01 -15.97 -24.29
N VAL A 3 27.82 -15.51 -23.90
CA VAL A 3 27.61 -14.15 -23.40
C VAL A 3 27.97 -14.17 -21.92
N LEU A 4 29.20 -13.77 -21.60
CA LEU A 4 29.63 -13.47 -20.25
C LEU A 4 28.79 -12.31 -19.69
N LEU A 5 27.85 -12.63 -18.80
CA LEU A 5 27.13 -11.65 -18.00
C LEU A 5 28.10 -10.97 -17.05
N ASN A 6 28.56 -9.79 -17.46
CA ASN A 6 29.40 -8.92 -16.65
C ASN A 6 28.54 -8.36 -15.50
N ASN A 7 28.49 -9.08 -14.38
CA ASN A 7 27.89 -8.62 -13.13
C ASN A 7 28.70 -7.45 -12.55
N ARG A 8 28.57 -6.26 -13.15
CA ARG A 8 28.94 -5.02 -12.49
C ARG A 8 27.73 -4.54 -11.69
N SER A 9 27.68 -4.91 -10.42
CA SER A 9 26.88 -4.18 -9.45
C SER A 9 27.28 -2.69 -9.52
N PRO A 10 26.34 -1.75 -9.65
CA PRO A 10 26.68 -0.34 -9.61
C PRO A 10 27.36 -0.03 -8.28
N VAL A 11 28.55 0.55 -8.35
CA VAL A 11 29.31 1.02 -7.19
C VAL A 11 28.41 1.97 -6.39
N GLY A 12 28.13 1.61 -5.13
CA GLY A 12 27.35 2.44 -4.19
C GLY A 12 25.98 1.89 -3.76
N GLN A 13 25.49 0.78 -4.32
CA GLN A 13 24.21 0.22 -3.88
C GLN A 13 24.38 -0.69 -2.65
N LEU A 14 23.96 -0.19 -1.48
CA LEU A 14 23.78 -0.99 -0.27
C LEU A 14 22.88 -2.22 -0.55
N PRO A 15 23.22 -3.43 -0.05
CA PRO A 15 22.40 -4.63 -0.24
C PRO A 15 20.99 -4.45 0.35
N SER A 16 19.94 -5.05 -0.25
CA SER A 16 18.54 -4.76 0.12
C SER A 16 18.24 -4.94 1.61
N LYS A 17 18.87 -5.94 2.26
CA LYS A 17 18.76 -6.15 3.72
C LYS A 17 19.26 -4.96 4.55
N SER A 18 20.35 -4.31 4.13
CA SER A 18 20.89 -3.13 4.81
C SER A 18 20.05 -1.88 4.60
N ARG A 19 19.28 -1.80 3.50
CA ARG A 19 18.32 -0.70 3.25
C ARG A 19 17.10 -0.77 4.17
N VAL A 20 16.67 -1.99 4.53
CA VAL A 20 15.52 -2.24 5.41
C VAL A 20 15.83 -1.98 6.89
N LEU A 21 17.09 -2.14 7.31
CA LEU A 21 17.54 -1.94 8.69
C LEU A 21 18.10 -0.53 8.95
N ASN A 22 18.04 0.35 7.95
CA ASN A 22 18.57 1.70 8.08
C ASN A 22 17.68 2.54 9.00
N THR A 23 18.29 3.22 9.96
CA THR A 23 17.59 4.10 10.91
C THR A 23 17.69 5.58 10.52
N ASN A 24 18.53 5.92 9.54
CA ASN A 24 18.63 7.29 9.01
C ASN A 24 17.42 7.57 8.10
N PRO A 25 16.53 8.50 8.45
CA PRO A 25 15.29 8.75 7.71
C PRO A 25 15.49 9.20 6.25
N GLU A 26 16.55 9.95 5.95
CA GLU A 26 16.84 10.41 4.58
C GLU A 26 17.28 9.25 3.70
N GLN A 27 18.17 8.40 4.21
CA GLN A 27 18.64 7.21 3.48
C GLN A 27 17.52 6.18 3.30
N VAL A 28 16.60 6.07 4.27
CA VAL A 28 15.39 5.26 4.13
C VAL A 28 14.51 5.80 3.00
N LEU A 29 14.23 7.11 2.97
CA LEU A 29 13.45 7.69 1.87
C LEU A 29 14.11 7.45 0.51
N GLU A 30 15.41 7.72 0.39
CA GLU A 30 16.16 7.50 -0.85
C GLU A 30 16.06 6.03 -1.30
N ALA A 31 16.20 5.10 -0.36
CA ALA A 31 16.04 3.67 -0.64
C ALA A 31 14.63 3.35 -1.14
N LEU A 32 13.58 3.85 -0.48
CA LEU A 32 12.19 3.62 -0.87
C LEU A 32 11.86 4.21 -2.25
N VAL A 33 12.32 5.44 -2.53
CA VAL A 33 12.23 6.07 -3.85
C VAL A 33 12.93 5.24 -4.91
N SER A 34 14.11 4.68 -4.58
CA SER A 34 14.88 3.83 -5.51
C SER A 34 14.25 2.47 -5.81
N MET A 35 13.33 2.00 -4.95
CA MET A 35 12.61 0.73 -5.15
C MET A 35 11.43 0.87 -6.12
N GLY A 36 10.87 2.07 -6.23
CA GLY A 36 9.78 2.36 -7.16
C GLY A 36 10.29 2.78 -8.55
N ARG A 37 9.41 3.42 -9.32
CA ARG A 37 9.73 3.91 -10.65
C ARG A 37 10.70 5.11 -10.60
N PRO A 38 11.60 5.28 -11.59
CA PRO A 38 12.50 6.45 -11.66
C PRO A 38 11.79 7.81 -11.59
N LEU A 39 10.51 7.86 -12.00
CA LEU A 39 9.64 9.03 -11.89
C LEU A 39 9.60 9.63 -10.47
N TRP A 40 9.67 8.80 -9.42
CA TRP A 40 9.61 9.31 -8.05
C TRP A 40 10.81 10.18 -7.70
N ARG A 41 12.00 9.81 -8.17
CA ARG A 41 13.22 10.60 -7.95
C ARG A 41 13.15 11.95 -8.67
N SER A 42 12.57 12.02 -9.87
CA SER A 42 12.42 13.29 -10.58
C SER A 42 11.38 14.22 -9.97
N MET A 43 10.46 13.67 -9.17
CA MET A 43 9.36 14.39 -8.52
C MET A 43 9.61 14.65 -7.03
N GLU A 44 10.79 14.26 -6.52
CA GLU A 44 11.19 14.55 -5.14
C GLU A 44 11.46 16.06 -5.00
N GLN A 45 10.45 16.79 -4.54
CA GLN A 45 10.49 18.24 -4.35
C GLN A 45 10.27 18.56 -2.87
N GLY A 46 11.02 19.52 -2.32
CA GLY A 46 10.86 19.96 -0.94
C GLY A 46 12.21 20.26 -0.28
N SER A 47 12.20 21.21 0.65
CA SER A 47 13.39 21.62 1.41
C SER A 47 13.64 20.74 2.65
N THR A 48 12.61 20.06 3.15
CA THR A 48 12.68 19.17 4.32
C THR A 48 12.30 17.74 3.92
N LEU A 49 12.77 16.76 4.70
CA LEU A 49 12.43 15.35 4.49
C LEU A 49 10.90 15.11 4.48
N GLU A 50 10.21 15.70 5.46
CA GLU A 50 8.74 15.60 5.55
C GLU A 50 8.07 16.28 4.35
N GLY A 51 8.55 17.46 3.92
CA GLY A 51 8.04 18.16 2.75
C GLY A 51 8.18 17.31 1.47
N LYS A 52 9.34 16.69 1.28
CA LYS A 52 9.58 15.76 0.17
C LYS A 52 8.61 14.59 0.17
N GLN A 53 8.43 13.93 1.32
CA GLN A 53 7.48 12.82 1.42
C GLN A 53 6.04 13.29 1.18
N ARG A 54 5.66 14.47 1.70
CA ARG A 54 4.32 15.04 1.53
C ARG A 54 4.00 15.26 0.05
N GLU A 55 4.91 15.85 -0.70
CA GLU A 55 4.73 16.07 -2.14
C GLU A 55 4.72 14.76 -2.93
N LEU A 56 5.58 13.79 -2.59
CA LEU A 56 5.54 12.45 -3.17
C LEU A 56 4.20 11.74 -2.93
N ASN A 57 3.66 11.81 -1.71
CA ASN A 57 2.37 11.21 -1.36
C ASN A 57 1.22 11.85 -2.16
N LYS A 58 1.17 13.18 -2.24
CA LYS A 58 0.18 13.91 -3.03
C LYS A 58 0.28 13.55 -4.52
N PHE A 59 1.49 13.52 -5.06
CA PHE A 59 1.70 13.21 -6.47
C PHE A 59 1.30 11.76 -6.79
N ALA A 60 1.70 10.80 -5.96
CA ALA A 60 1.31 9.39 -6.12
C ALA A 60 -0.21 9.19 -5.99
N ALA A 61 -0.85 9.86 -5.02
CA ALA A 61 -2.31 9.85 -4.88
C ALA A 61 -3.01 10.41 -6.12
N SER A 62 -2.51 11.54 -6.66
CA SER A 62 -3.03 12.12 -7.88
C SER A 62 -2.90 11.16 -9.06
N LYS A 63 -1.78 10.41 -9.18
CA LYS A 63 -1.63 9.36 -10.20
C LYS A 63 -2.67 8.25 -10.07
N LEU A 64 -2.97 7.81 -8.85
CA LEU A 64 -4.03 6.82 -8.59
C LEU A 64 -5.45 7.37 -8.78
N LEU A 65 -5.59 8.70 -8.91
CA LEU A 65 -6.81 9.40 -9.21
C LEU A 65 -6.78 10.03 -10.62
N PHE A 66 -5.98 9.51 -11.55
CA PHE A 66 -5.96 10.02 -12.93
C PHE A 66 -5.70 11.54 -13.04
N GLY A 67 -4.82 12.06 -12.18
CA GLY A 67 -4.37 13.45 -12.19
C GLY A 67 -5.23 14.45 -11.40
N VAL A 68 -6.28 14.01 -10.69
CA VAL A 68 -7.09 14.93 -9.87
C VAL A 68 -6.63 14.97 -8.40
N ASP A 69 -7.16 15.95 -7.65
CA ASP A 69 -6.79 16.21 -6.25
C ASP A 69 -7.54 15.30 -5.28
N ALA A 70 -6.82 14.54 -4.45
CA ALA A 70 -7.38 13.64 -3.44
C ALA A 70 -8.20 14.34 -2.35
N LYS A 71 -8.05 15.65 -2.16
CA LYS A 71 -8.82 16.41 -1.15
C LYS A 71 -10.25 16.71 -1.58
N ALA A 72 -10.57 16.59 -2.86
CA ALA A 72 -11.89 16.90 -3.38
C ALA A 72 -12.75 15.63 -3.49
N ALA A 73 -13.92 15.60 -2.85
CA ALA A 73 -14.82 14.42 -2.92
C ALA A 73 -15.20 14.04 -4.36
N LYS A 74 -15.38 15.03 -5.24
CA LYS A 74 -15.62 14.83 -6.69
C LYS A 74 -14.52 14.06 -7.42
N SER A 75 -13.34 13.94 -6.82
CA SER A 75 -12.23 13.18 -7.40
C SER A 75 -12.42 11.67 -7.35
N TYR A 76 -13.35 11.19 -6.51
CA TYR A 76 -13.65 9.78 -6.34
C TYR A 76 -14.92 9.43 -7.13
N GLU A 77 -14.87 9.59 -8.45
CA GLU A 77 -15.96 9.28 -9.38
C GLU A 77 -15.56 8.17 -10.36
N ASP A 78 -16.48 7.71 -11.21
CA ASP A 78 -16.25 6.51 -12.05
C ASP A 78 -15.02 6.59 -12.96
N ARG A 79 -14.68 7.79 -13.46
CA ARG A 79 -13.50 7.95 -14.33
C ARG A 79 -12.19 7.60 -13.62
N THR A 80 -12.08 7.90 -12.32
CA THR A 80 -10.89 7.58 -11.49
C THR A 80 -10.96 6.18 -10.90
N LEU A 81 -11.92 5.38 -11.37
CA LEU A 81 -12.32 4.13 -10.74
C LEU A 81 -12.54 4.34 -9.24
N HIS A 82 -13.19 5.45 -8.83
CA HIS A 82 -13.40 5.85 -7.43
C HIS A 82 -12.18 5.66 -6.51
N GLY A 83 -10.96 5.65 -7.03
CA GLY A 83 -9.75 5.31 -6.27
C GLY A 83 -9.53 3.80 -5.99
N VAL A 84 -10.28 2.87 -6.56
CA VAL A 84 -10.10 1.41 -6.47
C VAL A 84 -8.69 0.96 -6.88
N ALA A 85 -8.03 1.68 -7.80
CA ALA A 85 -6.62 1.42 -8.14
C ALA A 85 -5.70 1.42 -6.89
N SER A 86 -6.04 2.22 -5.87
CA SER A 86 -5.34 2.26 -4.59
C SER A 86 -5.49 0.97 -3.78
N LEU A 87 -6.66 0.32 -3.81
CA LEU A 87 -6.85 -1.00 -3.21
C LEU A 87 -6.04 -2.05 -3.95
N LEU A 88 -6.05 -2.05 -5.28
CA LEU A 88 -5.28 -3.01 -6.07
C LEU A 88 -3.78 -2.88 -5.79
N CYS A 89 -3.28 -1.65 -5.65
CA CYS A 89 -1.90 -1.34 -5.29
C CYS A 89 -1.53 -1.85 -3.90
N ARG A 90 -2.39 -1.62 -2.88
CA ARG A 90 -2.06 -1.96 -1.49
C ARG A 90 -2.37 -3.40 -1.11
N VAL A 91 -3.44 -3.98 -1.65
CA VAL A 91 -3.92 -5.34 -1.33
C VAL A 91 -3.25 -6.40 -2.22
N GLY A 92 -2.71 -5.99 -3.37
CA GLY A 92 -2.06 -6.90 -4.32
C GLY A 92 -3.07 -7.75 -5.08
N LEU A 93 -4.16 -7.13 -5.53
CA LEU A 93 -5.20 -7.76 -6.34
C LEU A 93 -4.92 -7.56 -7.83
N ARG A 94 -5.43 -8.46 -8.67
CA ARG A 94 -5.27 -8.41 -10.11
C ARG A 94 -6.63 -8.46 -10.81
N PRO A 95 -6.88 -7.63 -11.83
CA PRO A 95 -8.05 -7.80 -12.68
C PRO A 95 -7.96 -9.12 -13.44
N HIS A 96 -9.11 -9.64 -13.88
CA HIS A 96 -9.14 -10.71 -14.86
C HIS A 96 -8.45 -10.27 -16.15
N ALA A 97 -7.66 -11.16 -16.76
CA ALA A 97 -6.76 -10.77 -17.83
C ALA A 97 -7.49 -10.22 -19.08
N SER A 98 -8.69 -10.72 -19.37
CA SER A 98 -9.51 -10.26 -20.51
C SER A 98 -10.43 -9.10 -20.17
N ASP A 99 -10.45 -8.63 -18.91
CA ASP A 99 -11.29 -7.50 -18.52
C ASP A 99 -10.66 -6.17 -18.97
N PRO A 100 -11.43 -5.23 -19.54
CA PRO A 100 -10.92 -3.91 -19.94
C PRO A 100 -10.23 -3.12 -18.81
N MET A 101 -10.54 -3.43 -17.54
CA MET A 101 -9.87 -2.87 -16.38
C MET A 101 -8.36 -3.15 -16.41
N ALA A 102 -7.92 -4.31 -16.90
CA ALA A 102 -6.49 -4.63 -17.00
C ALA A 102 -5.72 -3.60 -17.82
N THR A 103 -6.25 -3.20 -18.97
CA THR A 103 -5.66 -2.17 -19.83
C THR A 103 -5.72 -0.80 -19.18
N ARG A 104 -6.87 -0.43 -18.59
CA ARG A 104 -7.03 0.87 -17.92
C ARG A 104 -6.06 1.05 -16.75
N LEU A 105 -5.83 0.01 -15.95
CA LEU A 105 -4.89 0.09 -14.83
C LEU A 105 -3.46 0.44 -15.27
N VAL A 106 -3.04 -0.02 -16.44
CA VAL A 106 -1.72 0.30 -17.00
C VAL A 106 -1.70 1.73 -17.55
N ALA A 107 -2.70 2.08 -18.37
CA ALA A 107 -2.76 3.37 -19.05
C ALA A 107 -2.98 4.54 -18.08
N ASP A 108 -3.88 4.37 -17.12
CA ASP A 108 -4.42 5.46 -16.31
C ASP A 108 -3.83 5.48 -14.90
N PHE A 109 -3.43 4.32 -14.35
CA PHE A 109 -3.19 4.15 -12.90
C PHE A 109 -1.85 3.50 -12.54
N MET A 110 -0.86 3.54 -13.44
CA MET A 110 0.52 3.11 -13.17
C MET A 110 0.69 1.63 -12.77
N SER A 111 -0.23 0.75 -13.18
CA SER A 111 -0.01 -0.69 -13.07
C SER A 111 1.12 -1.15 -14.00
N VAL A 112 1.72 -2.29 -13.70
CA VAL A 112 2.76 -2.92 -14.53
C VAL A 112 2.10 -3.95 -15.44
N LEU A 113 2.34 -3.82 -16.73
CA LEU A 113 2.02 -4.85 -17.71
C LEU A 113 3.07 -5.95 -17.65
N HIS A 114 2.66 -7.16 -17.28
CA HIS A 114 3.55 -8.31 -17.21
C HIS A 114 3.52 -9.15 -18.47
N TYR A 115 2.34 -9.30 -19.07
CA TYR A 115 2.15 -10.16 -20.22
C TYR A 115 0.96 -9.71 -21.05
N VAL A 116 1.07 -9.91 -22.36
CA VAL A 116 0.00 -9.72 -23.34
C VAL A 116 -0.06 -10.99 -24.17
N THR A 117 -1.26 -11.51 -24.38
CA THR A 117 -1.50 -12.64 -25.28
C THR A 117 -1.15 -12.28 -26.72
N TYR A 118 -0.80 -13.28 -27.55
CA TYR A 118 -0.49 -13.06 -28.96
C TYR A 118 -1.59 -12.30 -29.75
N LYS A 119 -2.87 -12.57 -29.44
CA LYS A 119 -4.01 -11.88 -30.08
C LYS A 119 -4.34 -10.51 -29.48
N ASN A 120 -3.59 -10.08 -28.46
CA ASN A 120 -3.81 -8.85 -27.70
C ASN A 120 -5.22 -8.72 -27.10
N ASP A 121 -5.85 -9.85 -26.76
CA ASP A 121 -7.20 -9.95 -26.18
C ASP A 121 -7.20 -10.26 -24.67
N ALA A 122 -6.03 -10.52 -24.07
CA ALA A 122 -5.85 -10.56 -22.62
C ALA A 122 -4.49 -10.02 -22.17
N GLN A 123 -4.49 -9.39 -20.99
CA GLN A 123 -3.34 -8.72 -20.39
C GLN A 123 -3.22 -9.09 -18.91
N ILE A 124 -2.05 -9.55 -18.48
CA ILE A 124 -1.77 -9.78 -17.06
C ILE A 124 -1.11 -8.50 -16.52
N THR A 125 -1.79 -7.84 -15.59
CA THR A 125 -1.33 -6.59 -15.00
C THR A 125 -1.34 -6.69 -13.48
N SER A 126 -0.38 -6.04 -12.83
CA SER A 126 -0.35 -5.95 -11.37
C SER A 126 0.49 -4.78 -10.88
N TYR A 127 0.34 -4.45 -9.60
CA TYR A 127 1.26 -3.53 -8.94
C TYR A 127 2.42 -4.33 -8.35
N THR A 128 3.63 -4.05 -8.84
CA THR A 128 4.87 -4.47 -8.16
C THR A 128 5.05 -3.68 -6.88
N SER A 129 5.92 -4.12 -5.98
CA SER A 129 6.25 -3.41 -4.74
C SER A 129 6.77 -2.00 -5.01
N ASP A 130 5.87 -1.01 -5.03
CA ASP A 130 6.16 0.41 -5.22
C ASP A 130 5.79 1.16 -3.93
N PRO A 131 6.78 1.46 -3.07
CA PRO A 131 6.55 2.13 -1.79
C PRO A 131 5.83 3.46 -1.91
N ILE A 132 6.24 4.27 -2.89
CA ILE A 132 5.75 5.64 -3.04
C ILE A 132 4.29 5.62 -3.51
N LEU A 133 3.97 4.71 -4.45
CA LEU A 133 2.58 4.51 -4.86
C LEU A 133 1.70 4.00 -3.71
N THR A 134 2.26 3.13 -2.85
CA THR A 134 1.58 2.63 -1.64
C THR A 134 1.31 3.76 -0.65
N PHE A 135 2.25 4.69 -0.44
CA PHE A 135 2.04 5.85 0.43
C PHE A 135 1.02 6.84 -0.16
N GLY A 136 1.01 7.05 -1.47
CA GLY A 136 -0.05 7.80 -2.14
C GLY A 136 -1.43 7.16 -1.96
N ALA A 137 -1.50 5.83 -2.06
CA ALA A 137 -2.72 5.07 -1.78
C ALA A 137 -3.17 5.20 -0.32
N SER A 138 -2.24 5.16 0.65
CA SER A 138 -2.56 5.45 2.06
C SER A 138 -3.07 6.87 2.24
N TYR A 139 -2.36 7.85 1.68
CA TYR A 139 -2.72 9.26 1.75
C TYR A 139 -4.15 9.49 1.29
N MET A 140 -4.51 9.00 0.09
CA MET A 140 -5.85 9.19 -0.49
C MET A 140 -6.97 8.49 0.27
N TRP A 141 -6.71 7.41 1.02
CA TRP A 141 -7.77 6.75 1.80
C TRP A 141 -8.32 7.66 2.90
N TYR A 142 -7.54 8.63 3.38
CA TYR A 142 -7.89 9.43 4.54
C TYR A 142 -8.03 10.94 4.28
N GLN A 143 -7.99 11.39 3.01
CA GLN A 143 -8.04 12.81 2.66
C GLN A 143 -9.41 13.49 2.80
N LEU A 144 -10.47 12.72 2.99
CA LEU A 144 -11.84 13.24 3.16
C LEU A 144 -12.27 13.21 4.64
N ASP A 145 -13.29 14.00 4.98
CA ASP A 145 -13.88 14.05 6.33
C ASP A 145 -14.34 12.67 6.81
N SER A 146 -15.22 12.06 6.01
CA SER A 146 -15.41 10.62 6.03
C SER A 146 -14.33 10.01 5.16
N PRO A 147 -13.47 9.11 5.65
CA PRO A 147 -12.37 8.62 4.84
C PRO A 147 -12.88 8.02 3.51
N ALA A 148 -12.10 8.25 2.46
CA ALA A 148 -12.47 7.92 1.09
C ALA A 148 -12.60 6.41 0.88
N LEU A 149 -11.87 5.63 1.69
CA LEU A 149 -11.93 4.17 1.67
C LEU A 149 -13.37 3.69 1.88
N GLU A 150 -14.02 4.09 2.96
CA GLU A 150 -15.37 3.65 3.32
C GLU A 150 -16.45 4.34 2.50
N SER A 151 -16.27 5.63 2.22
CA SER A 151 -17.31 6.44 1.58
C SER A 151 -17.43 6.22 0.07
N HIS A 152 -16.34 5.86 -0.62
CA HIS A 152 -16.32 5.74 -2.09
C HIS A 152 -15.67 4.43 -2.57
N ILE A 153 -14.44 4.18 -2.14
CA ILE A 153 -13.58 3.13 -2.71
C ILE A 153 -14.16 1.72 -2.47
N LEU A 154 -14.58 1.41 -1.23
CA LEU A 154 -15.11 0.08 -0.89
C LEU A 154 -16.44 -0.23 -1.58
N GLN A 155 -17.31 0.76 -1.75
CA GLN A 155 -18.58 0.59 -2.43
C GLN A 155 -18.36 0.21 -3.90
N GLN A 156 -17.47 0.93 -4.60
CA GLN A 156 -17.17 0.59 -5.98
C GLN A 156 -16.39 -0.73 -6.09
N PHE A 157 -15.50 -1.01 -5.14
CA PHE A 157 -14.80 -2.29 -5.08
C PHE A 157 -15.79 -3.45 -4.94
N GLN A 158 -16.83 -3.32 -4.11
CA GLN A 158 -17.90 -4.32 -4.03
C GLN A 158 -18.57 -4.56 -5.38
N VAL A 159 -18.87 -3.51 -6.16
CA VAL A 159 -19.46 -3.65 -7.50
C VAL A 159 -18.52 -4.42 -8.44
N ILE A 160 -17.22 -4.10 -8.42
CA ILE A 160 -16.20 -4.75 -9.24
C ILE A 160 -16.03 -6.23 -8.84
N LEU A 161 -16.07 -6.55 -7.55
CA LEU A 161 -16.05 -7.92 -7.05
C LEU A 161 -17.28 -8.72 -7.53
N LEU A 162 -18.48 -8.16 -7.39
CA LEU A 162 -19.72 -8.83 -7.80
C LEU A 162 -19.80 -9.06 -9.32
N LYS A 163 -19.14 -8.21 -10.11
CA LYS A 163 -19.04 -8.35 -11.56
C LYS A 163 -17.95 -9.33 -12.02
N GLY A 164 -17.16 -9.88 -11.10
CA GLY A 164 -16.06 -10.80 -11.46
C GLY A 164 -14.90 -10.13 -12.19
N VAL A 165 -14.75 -8.81 -12.06
CA VAL A 165 -13.71 -8.03 -12.76
C VAL A 165 -12.33 -8.31 -12.18
N VAL A 166 -12.24 -8.62 -10.89
CA VAL A 166 -10.99 -8.91 -10.16
C VAL A 166 -10.90 -10.40 -9.88
N ASP A 167 -9.71 -10.97 -10.03
CA ASP A 167 -9.43 -12.32 -9.54
C ASP A 167 -9.41 -12.29 -8.01
N THR A 168 -10.51 -12.74 -7.42
CA THR A 168 -10.76 -12.60 -6.00
C THR A 168 -10.11 -13.69 -5.16
N GLY A 169 -9.73 -14.81 -5.77
CA GLY A 169 -9.39 -16.04 -5.05
C GLY A 169 -10.34 -16.28 -3.87
N ASN A 170 -9.82 -16.23 -2.65
CA ASN A 170 -10.60 -16.27 -1.40
C ASN A 170 -10.90 -14.86 -0.87
N MET A 171 -12.18 -14.46 -0.87
CA MET A 171 -12.65 -13.15 -0.36
C MET A 171 -12.22 -12.85 1.08
N GLY A 172 -12.12 -13.88 1.94
CA GLY A 172 -11.65 -13.72 3.32
C GLY A 172 -10.20 -13.25 3.39
N GLN A 173 -9.36 -13.64 2.43
CA GLN A 173 -7.97 -13.15 2.36
C GLN A 173 -7.92 -11.67 1.96
N ILE A 174 -8.80 -11.23 1.06
CA ILE A 174 -8.90 -9.82 0.65
C ILE A 174 -9.30 -8.96 1.86
N ALA A 175 -10.38 -9.34 2.54
CA ALA A 175 -10.84 -8.65 3.72
C ALA A 175 -9.76 -8.60 4.81
N ALA A 176 -9.08 -9.73 5.08
CA ALA A 176 -7.99 -9.78 6.04
C ALA A 176 -6.85 -8.83 5.67
N ARG A 177 -6.42 -8.77 4.40
CA ARG A 177 -5.38 -7.82 3.95
C ARG A 177 -5.80 -6.38 4.16
N ILE A 178 -7.05 -6.02 3.88
CA ILE A 178 -7.57 -4.66 4.14
C ILE A 178 -7.51 -4.36 5.64
N PHE A 179 -7.97 -5.27 6.51
CA PHE A 179 -7.90 -5.07 7.96
C PHE A 179 -6.46 -4.93 8.48
N LEU A 180 -5.53 -5.74 7.95
CA LEU A 180 -4.11 -5.63 8.30
C LEU A 180 -3.54 -4.27 7.89
N LEU A 181 -3.86 -3.77 6.69
CA LEU A 181 -3.44 -2.45 6.22
C LEU A 181 -4.03 -1.33 7.09
N LEU A 182 -5.31 -1.41 7.45
CA LEU A 182 -5.96 -0.46 8.34
C LEU A 182 -5.30 -0.44 9.73
N ALA A 183 -4.94 -1.61 10.25
CA ALA A 183 -4.23 -1.71 11.54
C ALA A 183 -2.82 -1.12 11.45
N ILE A 184 -2.09 -1.34 10.34
CA ILE A 184 -0.77 -0.71 10.09
C ILE A 184 -0.92 0.81 10.06
N ASP A 185 -1.86 1.32 9.26
CA ASP A 185 -2.10 2.76 9.13
C ASP A 185 -2.47 3.39 10.47
N ALA A 186 -3.38 2.77 11.23
CA ALA A 186 -3.78 3.23 12.55
C ALA A 186 -2.64 3.18 13.58
N THR A 187 -1.68 2.27 13.39
CA THR A 187 -0.48 2.18 14.23
C THR A 187 0.51 3.28 13.89
N ILE A 188 0.69 3.57 12.60
CA ILE A 188 1.60 4.61 12.11
C ILE A 188 1.07 6.01 12.46
N MET A 189 -0.23 6.26 12.28
CA MET A 189 -0.86 7.54 12.63
C MET A 189 -0.94 7.77 14.14
N GLY A 190 -1.11 6.72 14.93
CA GLY A 190 -1.45 6.86 16.36
C GLY A 190 -2.91 7.27 16.59
N SER A 191 -3.37 7.19 17.84
CA SER A 191 -4.78 7.47 18.16
C SER A 191 -5.15 8.95 17.98
N GLU A 192 -4.25 9.86 18.39
CA GLU A 192 -4.49 11.32 18.36
C GLU A 192 -4.77 11.82 16.94
N VAL A 193 -3.94 11.43 15.97
CA VAL A 193 -4.12 11.82 14.56
C VAL A 193 -5.35 11.15 13.98
N ARG A 194 -5.58 9.86 14.27
CA ARG A 194 -6.69 9.10 13.67
C ARG A 194 -8.06 9.68 14.04
N GLU A 195 -8.21 10.10 15.29
CA GLU A 195 -9.46 10.62 15.85
C GLU A 195 -9.72 12.09 15.48
N ASN A 196 -8.68 12.80 15.00
CA ASN A 196 -8.79 14.18 14.53
C ASN A 196 -8.78 14.24 12.99
N ALA A 197 -9.92 14.58 12.38
CA ALA A 197 -10.06 14.62 10.92
C ALA A 197 -9.06 15.55 10.23
N GLU A 198 -8.79 16.74 10.79
CA GLU A 198 -7.85 17.70 10.21
C GLU A 198 -6.41 17.20 10.29
N ALA A 199 -6.02 16.66 11.45
CA ALA A 199 -4.69 16.07 11.63
C ALA A 199 -4.48 14.87 10.68
N ARG A 200 -5.51 14.04 10.50
CA ARG A 200 -5.47 12.88 9.62
C ARG A 200 -5.26 13.26 8.15
N LYS A 201 -5.95 14.29 7.66
CA LYS A 201 -5.80 14.76 6.27
C LYS A 201 -4.38 15.28 5.99
N GLU A 202 -3.78 15.95 6.97
CA GLU A 202 -2.41 16.47 6.85
C GLU A 202 -1.32 15.46 7.23
N PHE A 203 -1.68 14.22 7.56
CA PHE A 203 -0.73 13.18 7.93
C PHE A 203 0.14 12.75 6.75
N VAL A 204 1.45 12.60 7.00
CA VAL A 204 2.44 12.20 6.00
C VAL A 204 2.87 10.76 6.26
N PHE A 205 2.50 9.86 5.37
CA PHE A 205 2.98 8.48 5.38
C PHE A 205 4.44 8.43 4.93
N THR A 206 5.34 8.09 5.85
CA THR A 206 6.82 8.08 5.67
C THR A 206 7.45 6.69 5.85
N GLY A 207 6.70 5.68 6.31
CA GLY A 207 7.26 4.40 6.75
C GLY A 207 6.40 3.19 6.41
N GLN A 208 7.07 2.05 6.21
CA GLN A 208 6.44 0.75 5.96
C GLN A 208 6.32 -0.13 7.21
N PHE A 209 7.04 0.23 8.27
CA PHE A 209 7.19 -0.61 9.46
C PHE A 209 6.57 0.06 10.67
N CYS A 210 5.91 -0.75 11.48
CA CYS A 210 5.41 -0.38 12.78
C CYS A 210 5.92 -1.38 13.81
N LYS A 211 6.04 -0.95 15.08
CA LYS A 211 6.42 -1.85 16.16
C LYS A 211 5.33 -2.92 16.31
N VAL A 212 5.73 -4.20 16.27
CA VAL A 212 4.82 -5.35 16.34
C VAL A 212 3.89 -5.25 17.57
N PRO A 213 4.35 -4.91 18.79
CA PRO A 213 3.44 -4.77 19.93
C PRO A 213 2.34 -3.73 19.72
N HIS A 214 2.65 -2.59 19.09
CA HIS A 214 1.67 -1.54 18.81
C HIS A 214 0.68 -1.98 17.73
N PHE A 215 1.18 -2.63 16.68
CA PHE A 215 0.36 -3.19 15.61
C PHE A 215 -0.64 -4.21 16.13
N VAL A 216 -0.17 -5.18 16.92
CA VAL A 216 -1.03 -6.21 17.48
C VAL A 216 -2.05 -5.59 18.44
N LYS A 217 -1.64 -4.66 19.31
CA LYS A 217 -2.57 -3.91 20.16
C LYS A 217 -3.66 -3.19 19.35
N LYS A 218 -3.33 -2.66 18.17
CA LYS A 218 -4.31 -2.01 17.27
C LYS A 218 -5.21 -3.01 16.55
N LEU A 219 -4.68 -4.17 16.15
CA LEU A 219 -5.42 -5.20 15.40
C LEU A 219 -6.40 -5.99 16.27
N VAL A 220 -5.97 -6.42 17.47
CA VAL A 220 -6.74 -7.33 18.34
C VAL A 220 -7.12 -6.73 19.70
N GLY A 221 -6.73 -5.48 19.97
CA GLY A 221 -7.00 -4.79 21.24
C GLY A 221 -5.94 -5.01 22.32
N ALA A 222 -6.12 -4.35 23.47
CA ALA A 222 -5.13 -4.35 24.57
C ALA A 222 -4.99 -5.69 25.32
N LYS A 223 -5.97 -6.58 25.18
CA LYS A 223 -5.97 -7.96 25.71
C LYS A 223 -6.62 -8.86 24.65
N PRO A 224 -5.84 -9.48 23.76
CA PRO A 224 -6.41 -10.47 22.87
C PRO A 224 -6.91 -11.65 23.71
N GLU A 225 -8.20 -11.94 23.62
CA GLU A 225 -8.72 -13.23 24.09
C GLU A 225 -8.16 -14.31 23.16
N ILE A 226 -7.07 -14.95 23.56
CA ILE A 226 -6.60 -16.16 22.91
C ILE A 226 -7.70 -17.19 23.18
N ARG A 227 -8.45 -17.60 22.14
CA ARG A 227 -9.46 -18.66 22.24
C ARG A 227 -8.82 -19.88 22.91
N GLU A 228 -9.34 -20.26 24.06
CA GLU A 228 -8.88 -21.40 24.85
C GLU A 228 -9.27 -22.70 24.16
N ASP A 229 -8.43 -23.19 23.25
CA ASP A 229 -8.45 -24.60 22.87
C ASP A 229 -7.42 -25.35 23.74
N LYS A 230 -7.88 -26.37 24.47
CA LYS A 230 -7.13 -27.09 25.53
C LYS A 230 -6.05 -28.03 24.99
N SER A 231 -5.23 -27.57 24.04
CA SER A 231 -4.11 -28.30 23.47
C SER A 231 -2.78 -27.81 24.08
N ALA A 232 -1.90 -28.75 24.46
CA ALA A 232 -0.59 -28.47 25.04
C ALA A 232 0.32 -27.59 24.16
N ALA A 233 0.07 -27.56 22.83
CA ALA A 233 0.79 -26.72 21.88
C ALA A 233 0.58 -25.20 22.10
N HIS A 234 -0.51 -24.80 22.76
CA HIS A 234 -0.83 -23.38 22.98
C HIS A 234 -0.13 -22.76 24.19
N LEU A 235 0.35 -23.54 25.16
CA LEU A 235 1.08 -22.99 26.31
C LEU A 235 2.44 -22.40 25.88
N GLU A 236 3.14 -23.08 24.97
CA GLU A 236 4.36 -22.56 24.33
C GLU A 236 4.05 -21.32 23.49
N THR A 237 2.95 -21.33 22.73
CA THR A 237 2.54 -20.18 21.90
C THR A 237 2.21 -18.96 22.76
N ARG A 238 1.60 -19.16 23.94
CA ARG A 238 1.28 -18.10 24.90
C ARG A 238 2.55 -17.50 25.50
N ASN A 239 3.52 -18.34 25.89
CA ASN A 239 4.81 -17.90 26.42
C ASN A 239 5.63 -17.14 25.36
N LEU A 240 5.62 -17.62 24.11
CA LEU A 240 6.21 -16.93 22.96
C LEU A 240 5.54 -15.57 22.72
N TYR A 241 4.22 -15.50 22.75
CA TYR A 241 3.47 -14.26 22.56
C TYR A 241 3.70 -13.25 23.69
N SER A 242 3.75 -13.70 24.94
CA SER A 242 4.09 -12.83 26.08
C SER A 242 5.54 -12.33 26.02
N HIS A 243 6.48 -13.18 25.59
CA HIS A 243 7.88 -12.80 25.39
C HIS A 243 8.03 -11.76 24.26
N TRP A 244 7.24 -11.90 23.20
CA TRP A 244 7.18 -10.95 22.09
C TRP A 244 6.56 -9.59 22.47
N LEU A 245 5.60 -9.57 23.40
CA LEU A 245 5.01 -8.33 23.92
C LEU A 245 5.95 -7.56 24.87
N SER A 246 6.90 -8.24 25.49
CA SER A 246 7.89 -7.65 26.42
C SER A 246 9.19 -7.19 25.75
N SER A 247 9.36 -7.42 24.43
CA SER A 247 10.54 -7.02 23.63
C SER A 247 10.24 -5.76 22.80
#